data_AF-A0A7C4CSF6-F1
#
_entry.id   AF-A0A7C4CSF6-F1
#
_cell.length_a   1.000
_cell.length_b   1.000
_cell.length_c   1.000
_cell.angle_alpha   90.00
_cell.angle_beta   90.00
_cell.angle_gamma   90.00
#
_symmetry.space_group_name_H-M   'P 1'
#
loop_
_entity.id
_entity.type
_entity.pdbx_description
1 polymer ?
#
loop_
_entity_poly.entity_id
_entity_poly.type
_entity_poly.pdbx_seq_one_letter_code
_entity_poly.pdbx_strand_id
1 'polypeptide(L)'
;MVIDLARRYRKLYILAGDARRTQCGMGIEGSSGDIRFAIYTDGKSSLVSMEARDRVAKFLDSQKDLHVMLKLLYKMKSALRERGIPADTRIEIHREVFKDQTFRVMALKGDEEGAWARLCEIVRTKTGIDLGSG
;
A
#
# COMPACT_ATOMS: atom_id res chain seq x y z
N MET A 1 -34.53 17.76 -1.89
CA MET A 1 -34.27 16.30 -1.85
C MET A 1 -32.88 16.09 -1.22
N VAL A 2 -32.57 14.93 -0.61
CA VAL A 2 -31.29 14.72 0.13
C VAL A 2 -30.04 15.03 -0.73
N ILE A 3 -30.12 14.78 -2.04
CA ILE A 3 -29.07 15.09 -3.03
C ILE A 3 -28.82 16.60 -3.13
N ASP A 4 -29.88 17.41 -3.20
CA ASP A 4 -29.74 18.88 -3.33
C ASP A 4 -29.13 19.49 -2.08
N LEU A 5 -29.50 18.96 -0.91
CA LEU A 5 -28.89 19.29 0.38
C LEU A 5 -27.40 18.93 0.37
N ALA A 6 -27.04 17.70 0.01
CA ALA A 6 -25.66 17.27 -0.05
C ALA A 6 -24.83 18.17 -0.98
N ARG A 7 -25.34 18.48 -2.19
CA ARG A 7 -24.68 19.38 -3.14
C ARG A 7 -24.51 20.79 -2.61
N ARG A 8 -25.57 21.38 -2.02
CA ARG A 8 -25.54 22.74 -1.44
C ARG A 8 -24.44 22.89 -0.38
N TYR A 9 -24.24 21.86 0.43
CA TYR A 9 -23.24 21.86 1.50
C TYR A 9 -21.93 21.15 1.13
N ARG A 10 -21.72 20.83 -0.16
CA ARG A 10 -20.53 20.13 -0.68
C ARG A 10 -20.20 18.85 0.09
N LYS A 11 -21.24 18.07 0.42
CA LYS A 11 -21.13 16.76 1.07
C LYS A 11 -21.23 15.67 0.01
N LEU A 12 -20.40 14.63 0.18
CA LEU A 12 -20.54 13.39 -0.56
C LEU A 12 -21.83 12.69 -0.12
N TYR A 13 -22.49 12.00 -1.05
CA TYR A 13 -23.70 11.25 -0.76
C TYR A 13 -23.66 9.88 -1.42
N ILE A 14 -24.22 8.90 -0.70
CA ILE A 14 -24.41 7.53 -1.17
C ILE A 14 -25.91 7.23 -1.17
N LEU A 15 -26.43 6.77 -2.31
CA LEU A 15 -27.79 6.29 -2.41
C LEU A 15 -27.77 4.76 -2.35
N ALA A 16 -28.07 4.19 -1.17
CA ALA A 16 -27.93 2.75 -0.91
C ALA A 16 -28.72 1.85 -1.90
N GLY A 17 -29.82 2.36 -2.46
CA GLY A 17 -30.65 1.65 -3.45
C GLY A 17 -30.47 2.09 -4.90
N ASP A 18 -29.60 3.07 -5.19
CA ASP A 18 -29.42 3.59 -6.55
C ASP A 18 -27.96 3.93 -6.84
N ALA A 19 -27.20 2.90 -7.20
CA ALA A 19 -25.79 3.02 -7.55
C ALA A 19 -25.54 3.94 -8.75
N ARG A 20 -26.49 4.10 -9.68
CA ARG A 20 -26.31 4.97 -10.86
C ARG A 20 -26.38 6.45 -10.54
N ARG A 21 -27.08 6.80 -9.47
CA ARG A 21 -27.27 8.20 -9.03
C ARG A 21 -26.40 8.58 -7.86
N THR A 22 -25.69 7.62 -7.25
CA THR A 22 -24.73 7.85 -6.18
C THR A 22 -23.58 8.75 -6.66
N GLN A 23 -23.01 9.56 -5.75
CA GLN A 23 -21.80 10.34 -6.08
C GLN A 23 -20.52 9.55 -5.82
N CYS A 24 -20.53 8.70 -4.78
CA CYS A 24 -19.46 7.77 -4.49
C CYS A 24 -20.02 6.36 -4.30
N GLY A 25 -19.32 5.38 -4.85
CA GLY A 25 -19.59 3.97 -4.64
C GLY A 25 -19.00 3.50 -3.31
N MET A 26 -19.75 2.68 -2.59
CA MET A 26 -19.19 1.92 -1.46
C MET A 26 -18.68 0.59 -2.01
N GLY A 27 -17.36 0.48 -2.15
CA GLY A 27 -16.73 -0.79 -2.53
C GLY A 27 -16.79 -1.80 -1.38
N ILE A 28 -16.69 -3.08 -1.72
CA ILE A 28 -16.52 -4.13 -0.73
C ILE A 28 -15.04 -4.14 -0.32
N GLU A 29 -14.78 -3.77 0.94
CA GLU A 29 -13.43 -3.72 1.50
C GLU A 29 -12.87 -5.14 1.70
N GLY A 30 -11.58 -5.28 1.41
CA GLY A 30 -10.76 -6.43 1.73
C GLY A 30 -9.39 -6.00 2.21
N SER A 31 -8.69 -6.92 2.85
CA SER A 31 -7.35 -6.68 3.38
C SER A 31 -6.49 -7.94 3.32
N SER A 32 -5.17 -7.75 3.27
CA SER A 32 -4.15 -8.77 3.45
C SER A 32 -3.00 -8.12 4.20
N GLY A 33 -2.74 -8.54 5.44
CA GLY A 33 -1.82 -7.82 6.34
C GLY A 33 -2.16 -6.32 6.44
N ASP A 34 -1.17 -5.47 6.20
CA ASP A 34 -1.32 -4.01 6.20
C ASP A 34 -1.83 -3.44 4.84
N ILE A 35 -2.07 -4.29 3.84
CA ILE A 35 -2.60 -3.88 2.54
C ILE A 35 -4.13 -3.87 2.59
N ARG A 36 -4.73 -2.71 2.27
CA ARG A 36 -6.19 -2.56 2.12
C ARG A 36 -6.57 -2.29 0.67
N PHE A 37 -7.69 -2.84 0.25
CA PHE A 37 -8.25 -2.64 -1.08
C PHE A 37 -9.77 -2.69 -1.04
N ALA A 38 -10.41 -2.19 -2.10
CA ALA A 38 -11.86 -2.24 -2.24
C ALA A 38 -12.24 -2.64 -3.67
N ILE A 39 -13.23 -3.52 -3.79
CA ILE A 39 -13.78 -3.93 -5.09
C ILE A 39 -15.11 -3.21 -5.31
N TYR A 40 -15.21 -2.51 -6.45
CA TYR A 40 -16.43 -1.80 -6.83
C TYR A 40 -16.82 -2.15 -8.27
N THR A 41 -18.09 -2.52 -8.44
CA THR A 41 -18.65 -2.96 -9.73
C THR A 41 -19.70 -2.00 -10.29
N ASP A 42 -19.75 -0.76 -9.79
CA ASP A 42 -20.79 0.21 -10.17
C ASP A 42 -22.21 -0.29 -9.86
N GLY A 43 -22.36 -1.01 -8.74
CA GLY A 43 -23.63 -1.57 -8.28
C GLY A 43 -24.17 -2.75 -9.11
N LYS A 44 -23.38 -3.32 -10.01
CA LYS A 44 -23.82 -4.44 -10.87
C LYS A 44 -24.07 -5.74 -10.11
N SER A 45 -23.15 -6.14 -9.23
CA SER A 45 -23.32 -7.35 -8.42
C SER A 45 -22.44 -7.34 -7.17
N SER A 46 -23.08 -7.30 -5.99
CA SER A 46 -22.39 -7.41 -4.71
C SER A 46 -21.77 -8.81 -4.51
N LEU A 47 -22.45 -9.87 -4.96
CA LEU A 47 -21.94 -11.25 -4.83
C LEU A 47 -20.64 -11.46 -5.61
N VAL A 48 -20.58 -10.97 -6.85
CA VAL A 48 -19.34 -11.03 -7.66
C VAL A 48 -18.25 -10.16 -7.04
N SER A 49 -18.61 -9.02 -6.45
CA SER A 49 -17.66 -8.15 -5.76
C SER A 49 -17.05 -8.81 -4.51
N MET A 50 -17.84 -9.59 -3.76
CA MET A 50 -17.36 -10.36 -2.60
C MET A 50 -16.41 -11.48 -3.03
N GLU A 51 -16.78 -12.25 -4.05
CA GLU A 51 -15.94 -13.32 -4.61
C GLU A 51 -14.60 -12.76 -5.13
N ALA A 52 -14.63 -11.64 -5.86
CA ALA A 52 -13.42 -10.97 -6.32
C ALA A 52 -12.55 -10.48 -5.17
N ARG A 53 -13.16 -9.90 -4.12
CA ARG A 53 -12.45 -9.47 -2.91
C ARG A 53 -11.71 -10.66 -2.28
N ASP A 54 -12.38 -11.79 -2.10
CA ASP A 54 -11.79 -12.98 -1.47
C ASP A 54 -10.63 -13.56 -2.28
N ARG A 55 -10.78 -13.58 -3.61
CA ARG A 55 -9.68 -14.00 -4.50
C ARG A 55 -8.48 -13.07 -4.43
N VAL A 56 -8.70 -11.77 -4.40
CA VAL A 56 -7.62 -10.79 -4.27
C VAL A 56 -6.96 -10.89 -2.89
N ALA A 57 -7.72 -11.04 -1.81
CA ALA A 57 -7.19 -11.24 -0.46
C ALA A 57 -6.28 -12.47 -0.43
N LYS A 58 -6.80 -13.62 -0.89
CA LYS A 58 -6.05 -14.89 -0.95
C LYS A 58 -4.79 -14.79 -1.82
N PHE A 59 -4.87 -14.09 -2.96
CA PHE A 59 -3.72 -13.82 -3.79
C PHE A 59 -2.67 -13.03 -3.00
N LEU A 60 -3.03 -11.88 -2.42
CA LEU A 60 -2.11 -11.04 -1.66
C LEU A 60 -1.53 -11.75 -0.42
N ASP A 61 -2.30 -12.60 0.26
CA ASP A 61 -1.80 -13.41 1.38
C ASP A 61 -0.67 -14.37 0.96
N SER A 62 -0.71 -14.85 -0.29
CA SER A 62 0.35 -15.70 -0.84
C SER A 62 1.59 -14.93 -1.30
N GLN A 63 1.49 -13.61 -1.48
CA GLN A 63 2.59 -12.75 -1.93
C GLN A 63 3.46 -12.30 -0.75
N LYS A 64 4.24 -13.23 -0.18
CA LYS A 64 5.12 -12.94 0.97
C LYS A 64 6.06 -11.77 0.71
N ASP A 65 6.54 -11.66 -0.53
CA ASP A 65 7.45 -10.59 -0.96
C ASP A 65 6.83 -9.20 -0.78
N LEU A 66 5.54 -9.03 -1.11
CA LEU A 66 4.85 -7.75 -0.95
C LEU A 66 4.78 -7.33 0.53
N HIS A 67 4.50 -8.28 1.42
CA HIS A 67 4.44 -8.02 2.87
C HIS A 67 5.80 -7.67 3.44
N VAL A 68 6.85 -8.42 3.06
CA VAL A 68 8.24 -8.14 3.48
C VAL A 68 8.68 -6.77 2.96
N MET A 69 8.48 -6.50 1.67
CA MET A 69 8.85 -5.22 1.08
C MET A 69 8.12 -4.06 1.75
N LEU A 70 6.81 -4.17 2.01
CA LEU A 70 6.04 -3.14 2.69
C LEU A 70 6.60 -2.85 4.09
N LYS A 71 6.84 -3.90 4.89
CA LYS A 71 7.41 -3.79 6.24
C LYS A 71 8.77 -3.09 6.23
N LEU A 72 9.70 -3.55 5.40
CA LEU A 72 11.07 -3.04 5.38
C LEU A 72 11.14 -1.61 4.82
N LEU A 73 10.39 -1.31 3.75
CA LEU A 73 10.35 0.04 3.17
C LEU A 73 9.69 1.03 4.13
N TYR A 74 8.68 0.62 4.89
CA TYR A 74 8.10 1.46 5.94
C TYR A 74 9.11 1.74 7.07
N LYS A 75 9.84 0.71 7.54
CA LYS A 75 10.90 0.84 8.55
C LYS A 75 11.97 1.83 8.07
N MET A 76 12.48 1.67 6.85
CA MET A 76 13.44 2.58 6.23
C MET A 76 12.90 4.02 6.14
N LYS A 77 11.70 4.20 5.60
CA LYS A 77 11.08 5.52 5.42
C LYS A 77 10.98 6.28 6.74
N SER A 78 10.62 5.58 7.80
CA SER A 78 10.51 6.13 9.17
C SER A 78 11.89 6.51 9.70
N ALA A 79 12.86 5.59 9.59
CA ALA A 79 14.24 5.81 10.03
C ALA A 79 14.93 6.99 9.30
N LEU A 80 14.68 7.18 8.01
CA LEU A 80 15.19 8.33 7.24
C LEU A 80 14.50 9.63 7.64
N ARG A 81 13.19 9.58 7.95
CA ARG A 81 12.44 10.75 8.45
C ARG A 81 13.00 11.24 9.78
N GLU A 82 13.22 10.32 10.71
CA GLU A 82 13.72 10.62 12.06
C GLU A 82 15.13 11.22 12.04
N ARG A 83 15.95 10.85 11.06
CA ARG A 83 17.28 11.42 10.83
C ARG A 83 17.29 12.74 10.05
N GLY A 84 16.11 13.30 9.75
CA GLY A 84 16.00 14.61 9.09
C GLY A 84 16.33 14.62 7.61
N ILE A 85 16.32 13.47 6.92
CA ILE A 85 16.64 13.41 5.48
C ILE A 85 15.55 14.14 4.66
N PRO A 86 15.93 15.02 3.72
CA PRO A 86 14.99 15.75 2.88
C PRO A 86 14.00 14.82 2.15
N ALA A 87 12.78 15.32 1.92
CA ALA A 87 11.70 14.51 1.31
C ALA A 87 12.10 13.94 -0.06
N ASP A 88 12.71 14.76 -0.93
CA ASP A 88 13.10 14.35 -2.28
C ASP A 88 14.15 13.22 -2.24
N THR A 89 15.17 13.37 -1.40
CA THR A 89 16.20 12.33 -1.18
C THR A 89 15.59 11.03 -0.66
N ARG A 90 14.61 11.09 0.27
CA ARG A 90 13.91 9.90 0.76
C ARG A 90 13.11 9.20 -0.35
N ILE A 91 12.48 9.95 -1.24
CA ILE A 91 11.74 9.40 -2.38
C ILE A 91 12.69 8.70 -3.36
N GLU A 92 13.85 9.29 -3.64
CA GLU A 92 14.88 8.69 -4.49
C GLU A 92 15.37 7.36 -3.92
N ILE A 93 15.79 7.35 -2.65
CA ILE A 93 16.27 6.14 -1.95
C ILE A 93 15.18 5.06 -1.98
N HIS A 94 13.92 5.42 -1.69
CA HIS A 94 12.82 4.46 -1.69
C HIS A 94 12.57 3.84 -3.08
N ARG A 95 12.70 4.63 -4.15
CA ARG A 95 12.56 4.11 -5.52
C ARG A 95 13.73 3.20 -5.90
N GLU A 96 14.94 3.53 -5.47
CA GLU A 96 16.13 2.76 -5.75
C GLU A 96 16.09 1.39 -5.06
N VAL A 97 15.82 1.37 -3.75
CA VAL A 97 15.67 0.12 -2.97
C VAL A 97 14.57 -0.76 -3.56
N PHE A 98 13.41 -0.19 -3.90
CA PHE A 98 12.30 -0.97 -4.47
C PHE A 98 12.62 -1.62 -5.82
N LYS A 99 13.52 -1.02 -6.61
CA LYS A 99 13.96 -1.50 -7.93
C LYS A 99 15.18 -2.44 -7.86
N ASP A 100 15.91 -2.45 -6.74
CA ASP A 100 17.10 -3.28 -6.55
C ASP A 100 16.75 -4.78 -6.63
N GLN A 101 17.38 -5.48 -7.56
CA GLN A 101 17.07 -6.90 -7.82
C GLN A 101 17.45 -7.80 -6.65
N THR A 102 18.57 -7.51 -5.98
CA THR A 102 19.04 -8.29 -4.83
C THR A 102 18.03 -8.21 -3.68
N PHE A 103 17.59 -7.00 -3.33
CA PHE A 103 16.54 -6.77 -2.33
C PHE A 103 15.25 -7.53 -2.68
N ARG A 104 14.79 -7.45 -3.94
CA ARG A 104 13.57 -8.15 -4.38
C ARG A 104 13.70 -9.67 -4.29
N VAL A 105 14.85 -10.23 -4.66
CA VAL A 105 15.10 -11.68 -4.56
C VAL A 105 15.11 -12.14 -3.10
N MET A 106 15.71 -11.36 -2.19
CA MET A 106 15.71 -11.66 -0.76
C MET A 106 14.29 -11.60 -0.18
N ALA A 107 13.54 -10.53 -0.49
CA ALA A 107 12.13 -10.40 -0.08
C ALA A 107 11.27 -11.56 -0.60
N LEU A 108 11.48 -11.99 -1.85
CA LEU A 108 10.77 -13.14 -2.45
C LEU A 108 11.03 -14.45 -1.72
N LYS A 109 12.25 -14.66 -1.23
CA LYS A 109 12.61 -15.84 -0.42
C LYS A 109 12.10 -15.75 1.02
N GLY A 110 11.57 -14.60 1.43
CA GLY A 110 11.23 -14.32 2.83
C GLY A 110 12.46 -14.07 3.72
N ASP A 111 13.61 -13.77 3.12
CA ASP A 111 14.84 -13.43 3.85
C ASP A 111 14.80 -11.94 4.25
N GLU A 112 14.10 -11.67 5.35
CA GLU A 112 13.93 -10.30 5.86
C GLU A 112 15.24 -9.66 6.31
N GLU A 113 16.13 -10.44 6.93
CA GLU A 113 17.42 -9.96 7.44
C GLU A 113 18.35 -9.58 6.30
N GLY A 114 18.48 -10.45 5.28
CA GLY A 114 19.25 -10.17 4.08
C GLY A 114 18.71 -8.97 3.31
N ALA A 115 17.38 -8.91 3.14
CA ALA A 115 16.73 -7.77 2.48
C ALA A 115 16.97 -6.46 3.24
N TRP A 116 16.92 -6.47 4.57
CA TRP A 116 17.24 -5.31 5.40
C TRP A 116 18.71 -4.89 5.25
N ALA A 117 19.64 -5.84 5.28
CA ALA A 117 21.06 -5.56 5.10
C ALA A 117 21.35 -4.90 3.75
N ARG A 118 20.75 -5.42 2.66
CA ARG A 118 20.89 -4.85 1.32
C ARG A 118 20.31 -3.44 1.23
N LEU A 119 19.15 -3.22 1.82
CA LEU A 119 18.55 -1.88 1.90
C LEU A 119 19.48 -0.91 2.64
N CYS A 120 20.01 -1.31 3.79
CA CYS A 120 20.93 -0.48 4.58
C CYS A 120 22.21 -0.13 3.80
N GLU A 121 22.74 -1.05 3.00
CA GLU A 121 23.88 -0.81 2.12
C GLU A 121 23.59 0.29 1.08
N ILE A 122 22.40 0.24 0.44
CA ILE A 122 21.96 1.26 -0.53
C ILE A 122 21.85 2.63 0.16
N VAL A 123 21.20 2.67 1.33
CA VAL A 123 21.05 3.90 2.12
C VAL A 123 22.41 4.48 2.50
N ARG A 124 23.33 3.64 2.99
CA ARG A 124 24.68 4.05 3.40
C ARG A 124 25.46 4.61 2.23
N THR A 125 25.39 3.98 1.06
CA THR A 125 26.06 4.44 -0.17
C THR A 125 25.54 5.81 -0.63
N LYS A 126 24.24 6.05 -0.51
CA LYS A 126 23.59 7.31 -0.91
C LYS A 126 23.79 8.47 0.05
N THR A 127 23.81 8.18 1.35
CA THR A 127 23.65 9.22 2.40
C THR A 127 24.79 9.24 3.42
N GLY A 128 25.66 8.24 3.44
CA GLY A 128 26.64 8.03 4.51
C GLY A 128 26.03 7.56 5.85
N ILE A 129 24.71 7.39 5.91
CA ILE A 129 24.01 7.02 7.14
C ILE A 129 23.93 5.51 7.29
N ASP A 130 24.26 5.05 8.50
CA ASP A 130 23.93 3.70 8.91
C ASP A 130 22.56 3.65 9.60
N LEU A 131 21.67 2.81 9.06
CA LEU A 131 20.38 2.55 9.70
C LEU A 131 20.49 1.55 10.85
N GLY A 132 21.61 0.83 10.97
CA GLY A 132 21.88 -0.17 12.00
C GLY A 132 21.33 -1.56 11.66
N SER A 133 21.77 -2.55 12.43
CA SER A 133 21.16 -3.88 12.48
C SER A 133 19.75 -3.75 13.04
N GLY A 134 18.82 -4.42 12.35
CA GLY A 134 17.38 -4.26 12.52
C GLY A 134 16.85 -4.82 13.83
#